data_AF-A0A2G6NQU4-F1
#
_entry.id   AF-A0A2G6NQU4-F1
#
_cell.length_a   1.000
_cell.length_b   1.000
_cell.length_c   1.000
_cell.angle_alpha   90.00
_cell.angle_beta   90.00
_cell.angle_gamma   90.00
#
_symmetry.space_group_name_H-M   'P 1'
#
loop_
_entity.id
_entity.type
_entity.pdbx_description
1 polymer ?
#
loop_
_entity_poly.entity_id
_entity_poly.type
_entity_poly.pdbx_seq_one_letter_code
_entity_poly.pdbx_strand_id
1 'polypeptide(L)'
;MKYDNEEKEILSAYEAGNIPLEKPSQDEIEIIKKAAASTFKKDRRITIRLYDHDYQGIQKKALEMGIPYQTLISGIIHRYVEGDLR
;
A
#
# COMPACT_ATOMS: atom_id res chain seq x y z
N MET A 1 20.05 -1.38 8.06
CA MET A 1 18.98 -0.73 8.84
C MET A 1 19.27 -0.98 10.30
N LYS A 2 19.37 0.07 11.12
CA LYS A 2 19.48 -0.06 12.58
C LYS A 2 18.07 0.09 13.11
N TYR A 3 17.55 -0.98 13.71
CA TYR A 3 16.30 -0.90 14.45
C TYR A 3 16.45 0.08 15.60
N ASP A 4 15.49 0.97 15.77
CA ASP A 4 15.46 1.87 16.91
C ASP A 4 15.18 1.07 18.21
N ASN A 5 15.26 1.74 19.36
CA ASN A 5 15.11 1.05 20.64
C ASN A 5 13.67 0.54 20.86
N GLU A 6 12.67 1.22 20.31
CA GLU A 6 11.26 0.81 20.40
C GLU A 6 11.02 -0.43 19.52
N GLU A 7 11.55 -0.45 18.30
CA GLU A 7 11.48 -1.59 17.38
C GLU A 7 12.16 -2.83 17.97
N LYS A 8 13.29 -2.67 18.66
CA LYS A 8 13.98 -3.78 19.34
C LYS A 8 13.22 -4.32 20.54
N GLU A 9 12.57 -3.46 21.31
CA GLU A 9 11.71 -3.88 22.43
C GLU A 9 10.50 -4.66 21.93
N ILE A 10 9.88 -4.22 20.83
CA ILE A 10 8.77 -4.93 20.17
C ILE A 10 9.23 -6.31 19.65
N LEU A 11 10.38 -6.37 18.98
CA LEU A 11 10.97 -7.62 18.50
C LEU A 11 11.26 -8.60 19.65
N SER A 12 11.84 -8.10 20.75
CA SER A 12 12.15 -8.91 21.92
C SER A 12 10.88 -9.43 22.60
N ALA A 13 9.83 -8.60 22.69
CA ALA A 13 8.53 -8.99 23.23
C ALA A 13 7.79 -10.02 22.34
N TYR A 14 7.93 -9.89 21.01
CA TYR A 14 7.38 -10.82 20.03
C TYR A 14 8.09 -12.18 20.06
N GLU A 15 9.42 -12.20 20.08
CA GLU A 15 10.23 -13.43 20.19
C GLU A 15 10.05 -14.15 21.53
N ALA A 16 9.83 -13.39 22.61
CA ALA A 16 9.53 -13.93 23.93
C ALA A 16 8.10 -14.50 24.07
N GLY A 17 7.25 -14.39 23.04
CA GLY A 17 5.87 -14.89 23.07
C GLY A 17 4.97 -14.19 24.10
N ASN A 18 5.40 -13.04 24.63
CA ASN A 18 4.73 -12.31 25.70
C ASN A 18 3.72 -11.27 25.19
N ILE A 19 3.51 -11.21 23.87
CA ILE A 19 2.45 -10.39 23.31
C ILE A 19 1.14 -11.17 23.47
N PRO A 20 0.16 -10.67 24.22
CA PRO A 20 -1.17 -11.25 24.23
C PRO A 20 -1.76 -11.06 22.84
N LEU A 21 -1.64 -12.08 22.00
CA LEU A 21 -2.30 -12.15 20.70
C LEU A 21 -3.78 -12.36 20.97
N GLU A 22 -4.52 -11.26 21.14
CA GLU A 22 -5.96 -11.30 21.20
C GLU A 22 -6.46 -11.75 19.82
N LYS A 23 -7.19 -12.87 19.77
CA LYS A 23 -7.80 -13.33 18.53
C LYS A 23 -8.89 -12.31 18.19
N PRO A 24 -8.79 -11.61 17.04
CA PRO A 24 -9.75 -10.58 16.71
C PRO A 24 -11.14 -11.20 16.65
N SER A 25 -12.11 -10.49 17.22
CA SER A 25 -13.50 -10.93 17.23
C SER A 25 -14.01 -10.99 15.77
N GLN A 26 -15.04 -11.80 15.50
CA GLN A 26 -15.61 -11.91 14.15
C GLN A 26 -16.04 -10.54 13.59
N ASP A 27 -16.53 -9.66 14.46
CA ASP A 27 -16.94 -8.30 14.10
C ASP A 27 -15.76 -7.40 13.69
N GLU A 28 -14.62 -7.51 14.36
CA GLU A 28 -13.41 -6.74 14.04
C GLU A 28 -12.82 -7.17 12.70
N ILE A 29 -12.81 -8.48 12.44
CA ILE A 29 -12.41 -9.03 11.14
C ILE A 29 -13.34 -8.49 10.05
N GLU A 30 -14.65 -8.40 10.30
CA GLU A 30 -15.61 -7.91 9.32
C GLU A 30 -15.44 -6.41 9.07
N ILE A 31 -15.19 -5.60 10.11
CA ILE A 31 -14.91 -4.17 9.99
C ILE A 31 -13.63 -3.93 9.21
N ILE A 32 -12.54 -4.64 9.52
CA ILE A 32 -11.26 -4.52 8.81
C ILE A 32 -11.44 -4.93 7.34
N LYS A 33 -12.18 -6.01 7.07
CA LYS A 33 -12.50 -6.43 5.69
C LYS A 33 -13.33 -5.39 4.95
N LYS A 34 -14.33 -4.79 5.59
CA LYS A 34 -15.17 -3.73 5.02
C LYS A 34 -14.35 -2.47 4.73
N ALA A 35 -13.51 -2.05 5.67
CA ALA A 35 -12.60 -0.93 5.50
C ALA A 35 -11.67 -1.17 4.30
N ALA A 36 -10.98 -2.31 4.26
CA ALA A 36 -10.13 -2.68 3.13
C ALA A 36 -10.89 -2.67 1.80
N ALA A 37 -12.06 -3.34 1.74
CA ALA A 37 -12.88 -3.39 0.53
C ALA A 37 -13.36 -2.01 0.06
N SER A 38 -13.66 -1.10 0.99
CA SER A 38 -14.07 0.28 0.68
C SER A 38 -12.93 1.15 0.17
N THR A 39 -11.72 0.97 0.70
CA THR A 39 -10.53 1.75 0.30
C THR A 39 -10.05 1.39 -1.11
N PHE A 40 -10.19 0.12 -1.54
CA PHE A 40 -9.77 -0.31 -2.88
C PHE A 40 -10.75 0.02 -4.01
N LYS A 41 -11.90 0.63 -3.69
CA LYS A 41 -12.94 0.91 -4.67
C LYS A 41 -12.55 2.12 -5.54
N LYS A 42 -12.20 1.85 -6.80
CA LYS A 42 -11.84 2.86 -7.80
C LYS A 42 -13.10 3.52 -8.36
N ASP A 43 -13.70 4.42 -7.59
CA ASP A 43 -15.03 4.96 -7.88
C ASP A 43 -15.02 6.24 -8.74
N ARG A 44 -13.84 6.79 -9.07
CA ARG A 44 -13.71 8.05 -9.83
C ARG A 44 -12.77 7.90 -11.02
N ARG A 45 -13.22 8.36 -12.19
CA ARG A 45 -12.42 8.44 -13.42
C ARG A 45 -11.94 9.86 -13.63
N ILE A 46 -10.66 10.01 -13.95
CA ILE A 46 -10.03 11.30 -14.30
C ILE A 46 -9.33 11.19 -15.66
N THR A 47 -9.22 12.30 -16.37
CA THR A 47 -8.44 12.42 -17.62
C THR A 47 -7.28 13.36 -17.36
N ILE A 48 -6.06 12.89 -17.60
CA ILE A 48 -4.82 13.64 -17.38
C ILE A 48 -4.11 13.80 -18.73
N ARG A 49 -3.53 14.98 -18.99
CA ARG A 49 -2.62 15.18 -20.13
C ARG A 49 -1.20 14.90 -19.67
N LEU A 50 -0.47 14.11 -20.45
CA LEU A 50 0.93 13.77 -20.21
C LEU A 50 1.76 14.18 -21.41
N TYR A 51 3.05 14.46 -21.19
CA TYR A 51 3.99 14.55 -22.28
C TYR A 51 4.18 13.18 -22.92
N ASP A 52 4.45 13.14 -24.23
CA ASP A 52 4.57 11.89 -24.98
C ASP A 52 5.69 11.00 -24.43
N HIS A 53 6.84 11.59 -24.09
CA HIS A 53 7.97 10.87 -23.50
C HIS A 53 7.65 10.26 -22.13
N ASP A 54 6.87 10.95 -21.29
CA ASP A 54 6.43 10.43 -20.00
C ASP A 54 5.47 9.26 -20.18
N TYR A 55 4.52 9.39 -21.12
CA TYR A 55 3.58 8.31 -21.42
C TYR A 55 4.31 7.04 -21.86
N GLN A 56 5.27 7.15 -22.78
CA GLN A 56 6.10 6.03 -23.21
C GLN A 56 6.94 5.46 -22.06
N GLY A 57 7.52 6.31 -21.21
CA GLY A 57 8.27 5.91 -20.04
C GLY A 57 7.44 5.11 -19.04
N ILE A 58 6.20 5.53 -18.79
CA ILE A 58 5.25 4.83 -17.92
C ILE A 58 4.88 3.47 -18.52
N GLN A 59 4.60 3.39 -19.83
CA GLN A 59 4.28 2.13 -20.49
C GLN A 59 5.44 1.12 -20.39
N LYS A 60 6.68 1.59 -20.61
CA LYS A 60 7.87 0.76 -20.49
C LYS A 60 8.04 0.21 -19.07
N LYS A 61 7.97 1.07 -18.05
CA LYS A 61 8.08 0.64 -16.64
C LYS A 61 6.98 -0.34 -16.26
N ALA A 62 5.75 -0.09 -16.69
CA ALA A 62 4.62 -0.97 -16.41
C ALA A 62 4.82 -2.37 -17.02
N LEU A 63 5.35 -2.43 -18.25
CA LEU A 63 5.71 -3.68 -18.91
C LEU A 63 6.83 -4.44 -18.18
N GLU A 64 7.87 -3.73 -17.72
CA GLU A 64 8.96 -4.32 -16.92
C GLU A 64 8.45 -4.94 -15.61
N MET A 65 7.42 -4.35 -15.00
CA MET A 65 6.77 -4.87 -13.79
C MET A 65 5.65 -5.88 -14.09
N GLY A 66 5.32 -6.14 -15.36
CA GLY A 66 4.25 -7.05 -15.75
C GLY A 66 2.84 -6.59 -15.35
N ILE A 67 2.63 -5.29 -15.15
CA ILE A 67 1.34 -4.72 -14.75
C ILE A 67 0.80 -3.76 -15.82
N PRO A 68 -0.53 -3.54 -15.89
CA PRO A 68 -1.09 -2.51 -16.76
C PRO A 68 -0.57 -1.10 -16.38
N TYR A 69 -0.31 -0.26 -17.37
CA TYR A 69 0.19 1.11 -17.13
C TYR A 69 -0.80 1.95 -16.30
N GLN A 70 -2.10 1.70 -16.41
CA GLN A 70 -3.13 2.36 -15.59
C GLN A 70 -3.00 1.96 -14.11
N THR A 71 -2.63 0.71 -13.84
CA THR A 71 -2.39 0.22 -12.48
C THR A 71 -1.15 0.86 -11.89
N LEU A 72 -0.10 1.01 -12.68
CA LEU A 72 1.10 1.75 -12.27
C LEU A 72 0.77 3.20 -11.91
N ILE A 73 0.06 3.92 -12.79
CA ILE A 73 -0.35 5.31 -12.55
C ILE A 73 -1.18 5.42 -11.27
N SER A 74 -2.18 4.54 -11.12
CA SER A 74 -3.04 4.49 -9.93
C SER A 74 -2.23 4.23 -8.65
N GLY A 75 -1.24 3.34 -8.70
CA GLY A 75 -0.38 3.01 -7.56
C GLY A 75 0.56 4.14 -7.18
N ILE A 76 1.12 4.86 -8.17
CA ILE A 76 1.96 6.04 -7.92
C ILE A 76 1.15 7.13 -7.22
N ILE A 77 -0.06 7.43 -7.71
CA ILE A 77 -0.94 8.44 -7.10
C ILE A 77 -1.28 8.04 -5.65
N HIS A 78 -1.63 6.79 -5.42
CA HIS A 78 -1.94 6.28 -4.09
C HIS A 78 -0.75 6.45 -3.13
N ARG A 79 0.43 5.97 -3.52
CA ARG A 79 1.66 6.08 -2.71
C ARG A 79 2.10 7.52 -2.49
N TYR A 80 1.88 8.41 -3.46
CA TYR A 80 2.15 9.83 -3.30
C TYR A 80 1.21 10.48 -2.28
N VAL A 81 -0.09 10.13 -2.31
CA VAL A 81 -1.08 10.63 -1.34
C VAL A 81 -0.86 10.06 0.06
N GLU A 82 -0.45 8.80 0.17
CA GLU A 82 -0.14 8.15 1.46
C GLU A 82 1.21 8.60 2.06
N GLY A 83 2.05 9.30 1.30
CA GLY A 83 3.32 9.85 1.76
C GLY A 83 4.54 8.92 1.58
N ASP A 84 4.36 7.79 0.91
CA ASP A 84 5.39 6.79 0.59
C ASP A 84 6.33 7.24 -0.54
N LEU A 85 5.91 8.21 -1.35
CA LEU A 85 6.76 8.90 -2.31
C LEU A 85 7.01 10.34 -1.82
N ARG A 86 8.23 10.62 -1.39
CA ARG A 86 8.75 11.98 -1.17
C ARG A 86 9.63 12.41 -2.33
#